data_AF-A0A6L5Y2Z3-F1
#
_entry.id   AF-A0A6L5Y2Z3-F1
#
_cell.length_a   1.000
_cell.length_b   1.000
_cell.length_c   1.000
_cell.angle_alpha   90.00
_cell.angle_beta   90.00
_cell.angle_gamma   90.00
#
_symmetry.space_group_name_H-M   'P 1'
#
loop_
_entity.id
_entity.type
_entity.pdbx_description
1 polymer ?
#
loop_
_entity_poly.entity_id
_entity_poly.type
_entity_poly.pdbx_seq_one_letter_code
_entity_poly.pdbx_strand_id
1 'polypeptide(L)'
;MVLAVLEGDRELGEIAAENNLNPNMVRTRKAEFIKNANRVFNERQSEKEIRRNGAELEQERDQMLKAIGQLTMERDFLQEVFRRNGYPVPAQDKSKR
;
A
#
# COMPACT_ATOMS: atom_id res chain seq x y z
N MET A 1 10.86 -32.73 1.39
CA MET A 1 9.66 -33.29 2.03
C MET A 1 8.36 -32.78 1.40
N VAL A 2 8.01 -31.49 1.51
CA VAL A 2 6.70 -30.99 0.99
C VAL A 2 6.59 -31.04 -0.54
N LEU A 3 7.68 -30.80 -1.28
CA LEU A 3 7.70 -30.90 -2.75
C LEU A 3 7.39 -32.33 -3.25
N ALA A 4 7.97 -33.35 -2.63
CA ALA A 4 7.66 -34.76 -2.95
C ALA A 4 6.19 -35.15 -2.68
N VAL A 5 5.58 -34.54 -1.66
CA VAL A 5 4.15 -34.71 -1.34
C VAL A 5 3.24 -33.98 -2.34
N LEU A 6 3.77 -33.00 -3.08
CA LEU A 6 3.07 -32.25 -4.12
C LEU A 6 3.26 -32.88 -5.51
N GLU A 7 4.40 -33.53 -5.77
CA GLU A 7 4.66 -34.33 -6.99
C GLU A 7 3.70 -35.52 -7.11
N GLY A 8 3.25 -36.11 -5.99
CA GLY A 8 2.17 -37.10 -5.98
C GLY A 8 2.57 -38.54 -6.33
N ASP A 9 3.84 -38.76 -6.70
CA ASP A 9 4.38 -40.07 -7.11
C ASP A 9 4.53 -41.09 -5.97
N ARG A 10 4.38 -40.67 -4.72
CA ARG A 10 4.57 -41.53 -3.53
C ARG A 10 3.46 -41.33 -2.52
N GLU A 11 3.09 -42.42 -1.83
CA GLU A 11 2.04 -42.33 -0.82
C GLU A 11 2.51 -41.47 0.36
N LEU A 12 1.57 -40.70 0.92
CA LEU A 12 1.84 -39.77 2.01
C LEU A 12 2.38 -40.50 3.26
N GLY A 13 1.98 -41.76 3.46
CA GLY A 13 2.47 -42.65 4.51
C GLY A 13 3.92 -43.09 4.30
N GLU A 14 4.33 -43.37 3.06
CA GLU A 14 5.71 -43.72 2.72
C GLU A 14 6.65 -42.53 2.97
N ILE A 15 6.25 -41.34 2.53
CA ILE A 15 7.01 -40.11 2.78
C ILE A 15 7.12 -39.82 4.28
N ALA A 16 6.05 -40.08 5.03
CA ALA A 16 6.05 -39.92 6.49
C ALA A 16 7.01 -40.92 7.17
N ALA A 17 6.99 -42.19 6.75
CA ALA A 17 7.88 -43.24 7.26
C ALA A 17 9.36 -42.97 6.92
N GLU A 18 9.67 -42.61 5.68
CA GLU A 18 11.03 -42.25 5.24
C GLU A 18 11.62 -41.08 6.03
N ASN A 19 10.78 -40.12 6.43
CA ASN A 19 11.21 -38.93 7.16
C ASN A 19 11.03 -39.08 8.68
N ASN A 20 10.62 -40.26 9.17
CA ASN A 20 10.37 -40.56 10.58
C ASN A 20 9.35 -39.59 11.23
N LEU A 21 8.33 -39.20 10.46
CA LEU A 21 7.31 -38.23 10.86
C LEU A 21 5.92 -38.88 10.90
N ASN A 22 5.03 -38.31 11.71
CA ASN A 22 3.63 -38.71 11.70
C ASN A 22 2.96 -38.24 10.39
N PRO A 23 2.19 -39.10 9.67
CA PRO A 23 1.48 -38.73 8.45
C PRO A 23 0.59 -37.48 8.59
N ASN A 24 0.00 -37.25 9.77
CA ASN A 24 -0.79 -36.04 10.03
C ASN A 24 0.07 -34.77 10.00
N MET A 25 1.32 -34.82 10.48
CA MET A 25 2.24 -33.68 10.41
C MET A 25 2.62 -33.34 8.97
N VAL A 26 2.77 -34.37 8.12
CA VAL A 26 3.03 -34.21 6.69
C VAL A 26 1.83 -33.56 6.00
N ARG A 27 0.60 -33.98 6.34
CA ARG A 27 -0.65 -33.39 5.83
C ARG A 27 -0.81 -31.92 6.25
N THR A 28 -0.57 -31.60 7.52
CA THR A 28 -0.62 -30.22 8.03
C THR A 28 0.40 -29.33 7.33
N ARG A 29 1.65 -29.78 7.22
CA ARG A 29 2.70 -29.02 6.52
C ARG A 29 2.40 -28.82 5.04
N LYS A 30 1.77 -29.80 4.36
CA LYS A 30 1.29 -29.64 2.97
C LYS A 30 0.23 -28.53 2.87
N ALA A 31 -0.75 -28.55 3.76
CA ALA A 31 -1.81 -27.55 3.80
C ALA A 31 -1.27 -26.14 4.08
N GLU A 32 -0.34 -26.02 5.03
CA GLU A 32 0.33 -24.75 5.34
C GLU A 32 1.16 -24.23 4.16
N PHE A 33 1.86 -25.11 3.44
CA PHE A 33 2.64 -24.71 2.28
C PHE A 33 1.74 -24.17 1.16
N ILE A 34 0.66 -24.86 0.81
CA ILE A 34 -0.30 -24.40 -0.21
C ILE A 34 -0.94 -23.08 0.21
N LYS A 35 -1.36 -22.97 1.47
CA LYS A 35 -1.95 -21.74 2.03
C LYS A 35 -1.00 -20.55 1.93
N ASN A 36 0.30 -20.77 2.17
CA ASN A 36 1.32 -19.72 2.15
C ASN A 36 1.98 -19.48 0.79
N ALA A 37 1.79 -20.39 -0.19
CA ALA A 37 2.42 -20.28 -1.51
C ALA A 37 2.07 -18.95 -2.20
N ASN A 38 0.80 -18.55 -2.17
CA ASN A 38 0.34 -17.28 -2.75
C ASN A 38 1.05 -16.06 -2.15
N ARG A 39 1.36 -16.09 -0.85
CA ARG A 39 2.05 -14.98 -0.16
C ARG A 39 3.45 -14.75 -0.73
N VAL A 40 4.19 -15.83 -0.97
CA VAL A 40 5.57 -15.78 -1.50
C VAL A 40 5.62 -15.19 -2.92
N PHE A 41 4.61 -15.48 -3.74
CA PHE A 41 4.54 -14.96 -5.11
C PHE A 41 3.93 -13.54 -5.19
N ASN A 42 3.03 -13.19 -4.27
CA ASN A 42 2.37 -11.87 -4.25
C ASN A 42 3.20 -10.79 -3.54
N GLU A 43 4.17 -11.14 -2.71
CA GLU A 43 4.98 -10.17 -1.93
C GLU A 43 5.65 -9.12 -2.84
N ARG A 44 6.18 -9.57 -3.99
CA ARG A 44 6.80 -8.68 -5.00
C ARG A 44 5.81 -7.78 -5.72
N GLN A 45 4.56 -8.22 -5.89
CA GLN A 45 3.50 -7.41 -6.48
C GLN A 45 3.02 -6.36 -5.46
N SER A 46 2.82 -6.77 -4.20
CA SER A 46 2.43 -5.87 -3.12
C SER A 46 3.46 -4.79 -2.85
N GLU A 47 4.77 -5.09 -2.89
CA GLU A 47 5.79 -4.05 -2.72
C GLU A 47 5.77 -3.00 -3.83
N LYS A 48 5.53 -3.41 -5.08
CA LYS A 48 5.44 -2.48 -6.21
C LYS A 48 4.20 -1.60 -6.10
N GLU A 49 3.06 -2.19 -5.71
CA GLU A 49 1.82 -1.45 -5.47
C GLU A 49 1.96 -0.45 -4.33
N ILE A 50 2.56 -0.86 -3.19
CA ILE A 50 2.82 0.04 -2.06
C ILE A 50 3.69 1.22 -2.47
N ARG A 51 4.78 0.97 -3.21
CA ARG A 51 5.68 2.04 -3.68
C ARG A 51 4.98 2.97 -4.66
N ARG A 52 4.17 2.43 -5.58
CA ARG A 52 3.40 3.20 -6.56
C ARG A 52 2.36 4.08 -5.87
N ASN A 53 1.57 3.52 -4.98
CA ASN A 53 0.56 4.26 -4.21
C ASN A 53 1.23 5.36 -3.36
N GLY A 54 2.39 5.08 -2.78
CA GLY A 54 3.18 6.07 -2.05
C GLY A 54 3.63 7.24 -2.93
N ALA A 55 4.14 6.95 -4.14
CA ALA A 55 4.56 7.97 -5.09
C ALA A 55 3.40 8.82 -5.62
N GLU A 56 2.24 8.20 -5.89
CA GLU A 56 1.03 8.90 -6.33
C GLU A 56 0.51 9.85 -5.23
N LEU A 57 0.50 9.40 -3.97
CA LEU A 57 0.12 10.24 -2.81
C LEU A 57 1.08 11.42 -2.61
N GLU A 58 2.39 11.19 -2.75
CA GLU A 58 3.40 12.24 -2.64
C GLU A 58 3.23 13.29 -3.76
N GLN A 59 2.96 12.83 -4.98
CA GLN A 59 2.70 13.71 -6.12
C GLN A 59 1.44 14.55 -5.92
N GLU A 60 0.35 13.95 -5.44
CA GLU A 60 -0.90 14.66 -5.14
C GLU A 60 -0.69 15.72 -4.04
N ARG A 61 0.01 15.35 -2.96
CA ARG A 61 0.36 16.26 -1.87
C ARG A 61 1.18 17.45 -2.36
N ASP A 62 2.14 17.23 -3.24
CA ASP A 62 2.97 18.30 -3.79
C ASP A 62 2.19 19.22 -4.73
N GLN A 63 1.24 18.69 -5.51
CA GLN A 63 0.33 19.49 -6.31
C GLN A 63 -0.55 20.38 -5.43
N MET A 64 -1.13 19.81 -4.36
CA MET A 64 -1.95 20.57 -3.41
C MET A 64 -1.17 21.71 -2.77
N LEU A 65 0.08 21.48 -2.36
CA LEU A 65 0.89 22.53 -1.74
C LEU A 65 1.32 23.62 -2.72
N LYS A 66 1.59 23.27 -3.97
CA LYS A 66 1.82 24.28 -5.02
C LYS A 66 0.59 25.16 -5.20
N ALA A 67 -0.60 24.56 -5.27
CA ALA A 67 -1.86 25.30 -5.37
C ALA A 67 -2.10 26.19 -4.14
N ILE A 68 -1.87 25.68 -2.93
CA ILE A 68 -1.97 26.47 -1.69
C ILE A 68 -0.98 27.64 -1.72
N GLY A 69 0.26 27.42 -2.17
CA GLY A 69 1.26 28.47 -2.30
C GLY A 69 0.83 29.58 -3.25
N GLN A 70 0.34 29.22 -4.44
CA GLN A 70 -0.18 30.19 -5.42
C GLN A 70 -1.35 30.98 -4.86
N LEU A 71 -2.36 30.31 -4.29
CA LEU A 71 -3.53 30.95 -3.69
C LEU A 71 -3.16 31.85 -2.51
N THR A 72 -2.13 31.49 -1.75
CA THR A 72 -1.63 32.30 -0.64
C THR A 72 -1.01 33.59 -1.16
N MET A 73 -0.16 33.52 -2.19
CA MET A 73 0.44 34.71 -2.81
C MET A 73 -0.62 35.62 -3.42
N GLU A 74 -1.57 35.07 -4.18
CA GLU A 74 -2.67 35.84 -4.78
C GLU A 74 -3.53 36.51 -3.72
N ARG A 75 -3.89 35.78 -2.66
CA ARG A 75 -4.63 36.33 -1.52
C ARG A 75 -3.86 37.48 -0.90
N ASP A 76 -2.59 37.29 -0.58
CA ASP A 76 -1.80 38.31 0.13
C ASP A 76 -1.60 39.56 -0.72
N PHE A 77 -1.38 39.38 -2.02
CA PHE A 77 -1.35 40.47 -2.98
C PHE A 77 -2.67 41.25 -3.01
N LEU A 78 -3.81 40.56 -3.13
CA LEU A 78 -5.12 41.22 -3.13
C LEU A 78 -5.36 41.96 -1.81
N GLN A 79 -5.12 41.33 -0.66
CA GLN A 79 -5.26 41.99 0.63
C GLN A 79 -4.41 43.26 0.73
N GLU A 80 -3.19 43.23 0.21
CA GLU A 80 -2.31 44.40 0.15
C GLU A 80 -2.88 45.51 -0.74
N VAL A 81 -3.45 45.16 -1.90
CA VAL A 81 -4.14 46.13 -2.76
C VAL A 81 -5.32 46.79 -2.05
N PHE A 82 -6.14 46.02 -1.34
CA PHE A 82 -7.26 46.58 -0.54
C PHE A 82 -6.76 47.57 0.51
N ARG A 83 -5.73 47.18 1.29
CA ARG A 83 -5.13 48.04 2.32
C ARG A 83 -4.57 49.35 1.74
N ARG A 84 -3.84 49.28 0.63
CA ARG A 84 -3.23 50.46 -0.02
C ARG A 84 -4.26 51.47 -0.51
N ASN A 85 -5.42 50.99 -0.93
CA ASN A 85 -6.51 51.84 -1.42
C ASN A 85 -7.50 52.25 -0.32
N GLY A 86 -7.22 51.93 0.95
CA GLY A 86 -8.09 52.28 2.08
C GLY A 86 -9.40 51.49 2.14
N TYR A 87 -9.52 50.40 1.39
CA TYR A 87 -10.69 49.54 1.40
C TYR A 87 -10.59 48.46 2.50
N PRO A 88 -11.70 48.07 3.14
CA PRO A 88 -11.70 46.94 4.07
C PRO A 88 -11.41 45.63 3.31
N VAL A 89 -10.54 44.79 3.88
CA VAL A 89 -10.22 43.48 3.32
C VAL A 89 -11.45 42.55 3.43
N PRO A 90 -11.93 41.96 2.33
CA PRO A 90 -13.07 41.05 2.35
C PRO A 90 -12.82 39.84 3.27
N ALA A 91 -13.82 39.48 4.08
CA ALA A 91 -13.76 38.28 4.90
C ALA A 91 -13.75 37.04 4.00
N GLN A 92 -12.97 36.02 4.39
CA GLN A 92 -13.02 34.75 3.69
C GLN A 92 -14.37 34.07 3.93
N ASP A 93 -15.05 33.70 2.85
CA ASP A 93 -16.25 32.88 2.91
C ASP A 93 -15.87 31.47 3.37
N LYS A 94 -16.22 31.15 4.62
CA LYS A 94 -15.93 29.86 5.24
C LYS A 94 -16.91 28.76 4.81
N SER A 95 -17.95 29.07 4.03
CA SER A 95 -18.93 28.07 3.58
C SER A 95 -18.39 27.09 2.53
N LYS A 96 -17.24 27.42 1.92
CA LYS A 96 -16.57 26.61 0.90
C LYS A 96 -15.36 25.81 1.41
N ARG A 97 -15.18 25.72 2.73
CA ARG A 97 -14.12 24.91 3.37
C ARG A 97 -14.67 23.58 3.86
#